data_AF-A0A6A0H036-F1
#
_entry.id   AF-A0A6A0H036-F1
#
_cell.length_a   1.000
_cell.length_b   1.000
_cell.length_c   1.000
_cell.angle_alpha   90.00
_cell.angle_beta   90.00
_cell.angle_gamma   90.00
#
_symmetry.space_group_name_H-M   'P 1'
#
loop_
_entity.id
_entity.type
_entity.pdbx_description
1 polymer ?
#
loop_
_entity_poly.entity_id
_entity_poly.type
_entity_poly.pdbx_seq_one_letter_code
_entity_poly.pdbx_strand_id
1 'polypeptide(L)'
;MKLSEQGIAFRNLKTGKAETLAPSDIAVEQSRLEKFFKNTLNKTMTEKEFSVKGWNYGAAKFEGSVLSFEVSNLTSFEIPLHNVSSCTTGKNEVTLEFHQPDEAPTNLMEMRFHIPTSELAGEDPVEAFQQKVSEKASILTATGESLVTFQELHCLTPRWGHKLVAYKKVLCCSGRYDIKCYPTFLQLHGKSFNFNIPVESVLRLFLLPHMDGRHHFFVVSDTSLFG
;
A
#
# COMPACT_ATOMS: atom_id res chain seq x y z
N MET A 1 19.18 4.04 -9.60
CA MET A 1 19.48 5.48 -9.68
C MET A 1 19.27 6.02 -8.28
N LYS A 2 20.22 6.77 -7.73
CA LYS A 2 20.22 7.38 -6.39
C LYS A 2 20.42 8.88 -6.57
N LEU A 3 19.65 9.68 -5.84
CA LEU A 3 19.71 11.13 -5.86
C LEU A 3 20.46 11.60 -4.59
N SER A 4 21.34 12.58 -4.74
CA SER A 4 22.12 13.16 -3.64
C SER A 4 22.43 14.64 -3.93
N GLU A 5 22.89 15.39 -2.92
CA GLU A 5 23.37 16.77 -3.13
C GLU A 5 24.57 16.85 -4.10
N GLN A 6 25.30 15.75 -4.25
CA GLN A 6 26.44 15.63 -5.17
C GLN A 6 26.00 15.29 -6.61
N GLY A 7 24.69 15.17 -6.85
CA GLY A 7 24.10 14.86 -8.14
C GLY A 7 23.45 13.48 -8.21
N ILE A 8 23.34 12.93 -9.43
CA ILE A 8 22.59 11.71 -9.72
C ILE A 8 23.56 10.55 -9.92
N ALA A 9 23.55 9.56 -9.04
CA ALA A 9 24.32 8.34 -9.20
C ALA A 9 23.46 7.22 -9.78
N PHE A 10 23.91 6.56 -10.85
CA PHE A 10 23.22 5.38 -11.38
C PHE A 10 24.20 4.27 -11.69
N ARG A 11 23.73 3.03 -11.54
CA ARG A 11 24.51 1.83 -11.81
C ARG A 11 24.03 1.24 -13.11
N ASN A 12 24.93 1.10 -14.07
CA ASN A 12 24.62 0.49 -15.34
C ASN A 12 24.40 -1.01 -15.15
N LEU A 13 23.21 -1.51 -15.49
CA LEU A 13 22.83 -2.91 -15.32
C LEU A 13 23.63 -3.89 -16.19
N LYS A 14 24.21 -3.41 -17.30
CA LYS A 14 24.99 -4.24 -18.24
C LYS A 14 26.48 -4.28 -17.90
N THR A 15 27.03 -3.18 -17.41
CA THR A 15 28.47 -3.05 -17.15
C THR A 15 28.81 -3.09 -15.66
N GLY A 16 27.82 -2.99 -14.78
CA GLY A 16 28.00 -2.95 -13.33
C GLY A 16 28.64 -1.67 -12.79
N LYS A 17 29.12 -0.77 -13.67
CA LYS A 17 29.75 0.50 -13.30
C LYS A 17 28.74 1.47 -12.68
N ALA A 18 29.14 2.09 -11.58
CA ALA A 18 28.45 3.23 -11.02
C ALA A 18 28.98 4.50 -11.69
N GLU A 19 28.07 5.27 -12.27
CA GLU A 19 28.32 6.58 -12.86
C GLU A 19 27.61 7.63 -12.02
N THR A 20 28.19 8.82 -11.91
CA THR A 20 27.62 9.95 -11.16
C THR A 20 27.61 11.17 -12.06
N LEU A 21 26.43 11.75 -12.26
CA LEU A 21 26.23 13.01 -12.96
C LEU A 21 26.26 14.15 -11.95
N ALA A 22 27.20 15.07 -12.11
CA ALA A 22 27.30 16.26 -11.28
C ALA A 22 26.15 17.24 -11.61
N PRO A 23 25.74 18.11 -10.66
CA PRO A 23 24.66 19.08 -10.88
C PRO A 23 24.86 20.00 -12.10
N SER A 24 26.11 20.38 -12.40
CA SER A 24 26.47 21.19 -13.58
C SER A 24 26.18 20.50 -14.91
N ASP A 25 26.26 19.17 -14.92
CA ASP A 25 26.14 18.37 -16.15
C ASP A 25 24.68 18.02 -16.44
N ILE A 26 23.78 18.18 -15.45
CA ILE A 26 22.35 17.89 -15.59
C ILE A 26 21.72 18.70 -16.73
N ALA A 27 22.05 19.99 -16.84
CA ALA A 27 21.51 20.84 -17.91
C ALA A 27 21.99 20.42 -19.31
N VAL A 28 23.25 19.99 -19.42
CA VAL A 28 23.82 19.49 -20.69
C VAL A 28 23.17 18.16 -21.08
N GLU A 29 22.99 17.26 -20.11
CA GLU A 29 22.34 15.97 -20.32
C GLU A 29 20.83 16.11 -20.59
N GLN A 30 20.14 17.07 -19.97
CA GLN A 30 18.74 17.38 -20.28
C GLN A 30 18.57 17.73 -21.77
N SER A 31 19.41 18.63 -22.31
CA SER A 31 19.35 18.99 -23.73
C SER A 31 19.66 17.81 -24.66
N ARG A 32 20.57 16.92 -24.26
CA ARG A 32 20.86 15.67 -25.00
C ARG A 32 19.66 14.72 -24.98
N LEU A 33 19.02 14.55 -23.83
CA LEU A 33 17.81 13.73 -23.66
C LEU A 33 16.66 14.29 -24.50
N GLU A 34 16.40 15.59 -24.45
CA GLU A 34 15.37 16.25 -25.26
C GLU A 34 15.54 15.96 -26.76
N LYS A 35 16.77 16.10 -27.28
CA LYS A 35 17.09 15.77 -28.68
C LYS A 35 16.88 14.29 -28.97
N PHE A 36 17.27 13.40 -28.04
CA PHE A 36 17.10 11.96 -28.21
C PHE A 36 15.61 11.56 -28.26
N PHE A 37 14.79 12.05 -27.31
CA PHE A 37 13.35 11.79 -27.27
C PHE A 37 12.64 12.34 -28.51
N LYS A 38 13.02 13.54 -28.95
CA LYS A 38 12.44 14.15 -30.15
C LYS A 38 12.80 13.40 -31.43
N ASN A 39 14.08 13.04 -31.60
CA ASN A 39 14.56 12.43 -32.84
C ASN A 39 14.25 10.93 -32.94
N THR A 40 14.24 10.21 -31.81
CA THR A 40 14.11 8.75 -31.79
C THR A 40 12.70 8.30 -31.46
N LEU A 41 12.03 8.98 -30.54
CA LEU A 41 10.73 8.58 -29.99
C LEU A 41 9.60 9.49 -30.44
N ASN A 42 9.89 10.55 -31.21
CA ASN A 42 8.94 11.61 -31.58
C ASN A 42 8.16 12.16 -30.37
N LYS A 43 8.81 12.22 -29.20
CA LYS A 43 8.24 12.75 -27.96
C LYS A 43 8.92 14.04 -27.57
N THR A 44 8.13 15.05 -27.21
CA THR A 44 8.61 16.32 -26.68
C THR A 44 8.66 16.21 -25.15
N MET A 45 9.81 16.57 -24.56
CA MET A 45 9.93 16.71 -23.12
C MET A 45 9.33 18.05 -22.71
N THR A 46 8.35 18.03 -21.80
CA THR A 46 7.66 19.23 -21.31
C THR A 46 8.00 19.45 -19.85
N GLU A 47 8.23 20.70 -19.48
CA GLU A 47 8.31 21.09 -18.09
C GLU A 47 6.92 21.00 -17.45
N LYS A 48 6.81 20.31 -16.32
CA LYS A 48 5.58 20.19 -15.53
C LYS A 48 5.82 20.81 -14.17
N GLU A 49 5.11 21.90 -13.89
CA GLU A 49 5.16 22.55 -12.58
C GLU A 49 4.32 21.78 -11.56
N PHE A 50 4.85 21.65 -10.34
CA PHE A 50 4.17 21.04 -9.20
C PHE A 50 3.77 22.10 -8.17
N SER A 51 2.68 21.83 -7.44
CA SER A 51 2.23 22.71 -6.36
C SER A 51 3.14 22.60 -5.15
N VAL A 52 3.77 23.72 -4.77
CA VAL A 52 4.61 23.84 -3.57
C VAL A 52 3.93 24.57 -2.42
N LYS A 53 2.61 24.79 -2.51
CA LYS A 53 1.85 25.59 -1.54
C LYS A 53 1.66 24.89 -0.18
N GLY A 54 1.84 23.58 -0.12
CA GLY A 54 1.62 22.79 1.11
C GLY A 54 0.15 22.67 1.53
N TRP A 55 -0.80 22.99 0.64
CA TRP A 55 -2.22 22.85 0.93
C TRP A 55 -2.67 21.39 0.81
N ASN A 56 -3.56 20.98 1.70
CA ASN A 56 -4.13 19.62 1.77
C ASN A 56 -5.55 19.53 1.21
N TYR A 57 -6.04 20.58 0.54
CA TYR A 57 -7.34 20.60 -0.12
C TYR A 57 -7.17 20.79 -1.62
N GLY A 58 -7.99 20.09 -2.40
CA GLY A 58 -7.81 20.00 -3.83
C GLY A 58 -8.75 18.99 -4.47
N ALA A 59 -8.42 18.58 -5.69
CA ALA A 59 -9.17 17.60 -6.44
C ALA A 59 -8.32 16.34 -6.67
N ALA A 60 -8.89 15.18 -6.39
CA ALA A 60 -8.28 13.90 -6.70
C ALA A 60 -8.74 13.43 -8.09
N LYS A 61 -7.81 13.25 -9.03
CA LYS A 61 -8.08 12.84 -10.41
C LYS A 61 -7.39 11.52 -10.71
N PHE A 62 -8.07 10.68 -11.49
CA PHE A 62 -7.52 9.41 -11.95
C PHE A 62 -7.09 9.53 -13.41
N GLU A 63 -5.79 9.42 -13.65
CA GLU A 63 -5.18 9.48 -14.98
C GLU A 63 -4.55 8.12 -15.29
N GLY A 64 -5.24 7.31 -16.09
CA GLY A 64 -4.78 5.95 -16.36
C GLY A 64 -4.69 5.13 -15.07
N SER A 65 -3.49 4.67 -14.71
CA SER A 65 -3.22 3.89 -13.49
C SER A 65 -2.58 4.72 -12.37
N VAL A 66 -2.75 6.04 -12.41
CA VAL A 66 -2.18 6.99 -11.45
C VAL A 66 -3.30 7.84 -10.85
N LEU A 67 -3.27 8.00 -9.53
CA LEU A 67 -4.07 8.95 -8.78
C LEU A 67 -3.25 10.25 -8.62
N SER A 68 -3.71 11.34 -9.23
CA SER A 68 -3.12 12.67 -9.15
C SER A 68 -3.91 13.54 -8.19
N PHE A 69 -3.25 14.17 -7.21
CA PHE A 69 -3.87 15.15 -6.32
C PHE A 69 -3.50 16.56 -6.77
N GLU A 70 -4.49 17.34 -7.19
CA GLU A 70 -4.28 18.69 -7.71
C GLU A 70 -4.69 19.77 -6.71
N VAL A 71 -3.81 20.75 -6.55
CA VAL A 71 -4.00 21.92 -5.70
C VAL A 71 -3.87 23.17 -6.59
N SER A 72 -4.95 23.96 -6.72
CA SER A 72 -4.97 25.14 -7.61
C SER A 72 -4.61 24.81 -9.08
N ASN A 73 -5.12 23.69 -9.61
CA ASN A 73 -4.83 23.18 -10.97
C ASN A 73 -3.37 22.77 -11.24
N LEU A 74 -2.53 22.72 -10.20
CA LEU A 74 -1.19 22.16 -10.28
C LEU A 74 -1.17 20.82 -9.55
N THR A 75 -0.49 19.83 -10.13
CA THR A 75 -0.28 18.54 -9.47
C THR A 75 0.56 18.74 -8.21
N SER A 76 0.06 18.29 -7.06
CA SER A 76 0.82 18.28 -5.80
C SER A 76 1.63 16.99 -5.69
N PHE A 77 0.96 15.85 -5.83
CA PHE A 77 1.59 14.54 -5.83
C PHE A 77 0.81 13.54 -6.70
N GLU A 78 1.49 12.45 -7.06
CA GLU A 78 0.94 11.35 -7.85
C GLU A 78 1.20 10.03 -7.14
N ILE A 79 0.18 9.17 -7.10
CA ILE A 79 0.23 7.85 -6.49
C ILE A 79 -0.06 6.82 -7.58
N PRO A 80 0.94 6.03 -7.99
CA PRO A 80 0.70 4.89 -8.87
C PRO A 80 -0.19 3.86 -8.17
N LEU A 81 -1.33 3.52 -8.77
CA LEU A 81 -2.31 2.63 -8.15
C LEU A 81 -1.75 1.22 -7.93
N HIS A 82 -0.81 0.77 -8.76
CA HIS A 82 -0.15 -0.52 -8.59
C HIS A 82 0.67 -0.65 -7.28
N ASN A 83 0.96 0.45 -6.58
CA ASN A 83 1.60 0.43 -5.26
C ASN A 83 0.61 0.35 -4.10
N VAL A 84 -0.68 0.55 -4.38
CA VAL A 84 -1.76 0.44 -3.39
C VAL A 84 -2.08 -1.03 -3.19
N SER A 85 -1.98 -1.49 -1.95
CA SER A 85 -2.22 -2.87 -1.52
C SER A 85 -3.68 -3.11 -1.14
N SER A 86 -4.34 -2.10 -0.57
CA SER A 86 -5.74 -2.17 -0.15
C SER A 86 -6.37 -0.79 -0.16
N CYS A 87 -7.68 -0.74 -0.35
CA CYS A 87 -8.47 0.49 -0.34
C CYS A 87 -9.76 0.26 0.45
N THR A 88 -9.88 0.89 1.62
CA THR A 88 -11.06 0.79 2.49
C THR A 88 -11.81 2.11 2.58
N THR A 89 -13.13 2.04 2.70
CA THR A 89 -14.01 3.21 2.79
C THR A 89 -14.49 3.44 4.23
N GLY A 90 -14.71 4.70 4.57
CA GLY A 90 -15.33 5.16 5.80
C GLY A 90 -16.35 6.25 5.51
N LYS A 91 -16.92 6.86 6.55
CA LYS A 91 -17.87 7.96 6.36
C LYS A 91 -17.13 9.18 5.78
N ASN A 92 -17.38 9.50 4.51
CA ASN A 92 -16.73 10.60 3.78
C ASN A 92 -15.21 10.47 3.72
N GLU A 93 -14.68 9.25 3.82
CA GLU A 93 -13.25 9.00 3.87
C GLU A 93 -12.88 7.78 3.03
N VAL A 94 -11.75 7.86 2.33
CA VAL A 94 -11.11 6.71 1.69
C VAL A 94 -9.71 6.56 2.24
N THR A 95 -9.38 5.34 2.63
CA THR A 95 -8.06 4.98 3.16
C THR A 95 -7.35 4.09 2.15
N LEU A 96 -6.17 4.51 1.73
CA LEU A 96 -5.26 3.77 0.88
C LEU A 96 -4.15 3.17 1.76
N GLU A 97 -3.94 1.88 1.64
CA GLU A 97 -2.80 1.19 2.25
C GLU A 97 -1.79 0.83 1.16
N PHE A 98 -0.51 0.88 1.48
CA PHE A 98 0.58 0.62 0.54
C PHE A 98 1.34 -0.65 0.88
N HIS A 99 1.97 -1.26 -0.12
CA HIS A 99 2.95 -2.32 0.10
C HIS A 99 4.17 -1.77 0.83
N GLN A 100 4.68 -2.49 1.82
CA GLN A 100 5.85 -2.08 2.60
C GLN A 100 7.11 -2.68 1.99
N PRO A 101 8.02 -1.89 1.41
CA PRO A 101 9.34 -2.37 1.07
C PRO A 101 10.21 -2.47 2.34
N ASP A 102 10.77 -3.65 2.59
CA ASP A 102 11.60 -3.94 3.78
C ASP A 102 12.91 -3.12 3.86
N GLU A 103 13.35 -2.50 2.77
CA GLU A 103 14.70 -1.90 2.66
C GLU A 103 14.76 -0.37 2.76
N ALA A 104 13.63 0.33 2.99
CA ALA A 104 13.62 1.79 3.06
C ALA A 104 13.53 2.31 4.51
N PRO A 105 14.29 3.37 4.87
CA PRO A 105 14.33 3.90 6.24
C PRO A 105 13.03 4.58 6.66
N THR A 106 12.23 5.06 5.70
CA THR A 106 10.93 5.68 5.92
C THR A 106 9.95 5.15 4.87
N ASN A 107 8.85 4.58 5.33
CA ASN A 107 7.82 3.98 4.48
C ASN A 107 6.48 4.70 4.64
N LEU A 108 5.83 5.01 3.52
CA LEU A 108 4.44 5.47 3.51
C LEU A 108 3.55 4.24 3.69
N MET A 109 2.87 4.16 4.84
CA MET A 109 2.07 2.98 5.22
C MET A 109 0.63 3.11 4.78
N GLU A 110 0.02 4.26 5.13
CA GLU A 110 -1.39 4.55 4.95
C GLU A 110 -1.54 6.02 4.54
N MET A 111 -2.49 6.31 3.67
CA MET A 111 -2.93 7.66 3.35
C MET A 111 -4.45 7.72 3.34
N ARG A 112 -5.01 8.74 3.98
CA ARG A 112 -6.46 8.94 4.06
C ARG A 112 -6.89 10.22 3.38
N PHE A 113 -7.89 10.11 2.52
CA PHE A 113 -8.53 11.22 1.83
C PHE A 113 -9.91 11.47 2.43
N HIS A 114 -10.22 12.74 2.66
CA HIS A 114 -11.58 13.17 2.92
C HIS A 114 -12.28 13.46 1.59
N ILE A 115 -13.46 12.87 1.38
CA ILE A 115 -14.28 13.08 0.20
C ILE A 115 -15.55 13.80 0.64
N PRO A 116 -15.75 15.07 0.23
CA PRO A 116 -16.94 15.81 0.61
C PRO A 116 -18.19 15.17 -0.01
N THR A 117 -19.27 15.13 0.74
CA THR A 117 -20.58 14.65 0.27
C THR A 117 -21.13 15.62 -0.77
N SER A 118 -21.47 15.09 -1.95
CA SER A 118 -22.18 15.85 -2.97
C SER A 118 -23.62 15.33 -3.05
N GLU A 119 -24.59 16.11 -2.58
CA GLU A 119 -26.03 15.79 -2.66
C GLU A 119 -26.56 15.71 -4.11
N LEU A 120 -25.76 16.17 -5.08
CA LEU A 120 -26.10 16.23 -6.51
C LEU A 120 -25.64 14.99 -7.30
N ALA A 121 -24.83 14.12 -6.71
CA ALA A 121 -24.35 12.90 -7.36
C ALA A 121 -25.29 11.74 -7.00
N GLY A 122 -25.93 11.12 -7.99
CA GLY A 122 -26.78 9.94 -7.77
C GLY A 122 -26.02 8.69 -7.30
N GLU A 123 -24.69 8.73 -7.29
CA GLU A 123 -23.79 7.69 -6.75
C GLU A 123 -22.98 8.24 -5.56
N ASP A 124 -22.68 7.38 -4.59
CA ASP A 124 -21.83 7.73 -3.46
C ASP A 124 -20.40 8.03 -3.97
N PRO A 125 -19.88 9.27 -3.81
CA PRO A 125 -18.56 9.62 -4.30
C PRO A 125 -17.43 8.81 -3.63
N VAL A 126 -17.65 8.30 -2.42
CA VAL A 126 -16.70 7.44 -1.71
C VAL A 126 -16.60 6.08 -2.39
N GLU A 127 -17.73 5.47 -2.74
CA GLU A 127 -17.77 4.16 -3.42
C GLU A 127 -17.19 4.27 -4.84
N ALA A 128 -17.54 5.32 -5.58
CA ALA A 128 -17.00 5.57 -6.92
C ALA A 128 -15.47 5.76 -6.90
N PHE A 129 -14.93 6.41 -5.86
CA PHE A 129 -13.49 6.55 -5.69
C PHE A 129 -12.83 5.20 -5.39
N GLN A 130 -13.39 4.44 -4.45
CA GLN A 130 -12.87 3.12 -4.07
C GLN A 130 -12.88 2.16 -5.26
N GLN A 131 -13.92 2.18 -6.08
CA GLN A 131 -14.00 1.33 -7.28
C GLN A 131 -12.87 1.64 -8.27
N LYS A 132 -12.61 2.92 -8.55
CA LYS A 132 -11.52 3.36 -9.44
C LYS A 132 -10.15 2.95 -8.95
N VAL A 133 -9.92 3.01 -7.63
CA VAL A 133 -8.68 2.51 -7.03
C VAL A 133 -8.61 1.00 -7.16
N SER A 134 -9.67 0.30 -6.76
CA SER A 134 -9.68 -1.17 -6.65
C SER A 134 -9.55 -1.88 -8.00
N GLU A 135 -10.03 -1.27 -9.08
CA GLU A 135 -9.88 -1.80 -10.43
C GLU A 135 -8.41 -1.86 -10.89
N LYS A 136 -7.56 -0.94 -10.41
CA LYS A 136 -6.17 -0.78 -10.89
C LYS A 136 -5.12 -0.98 -9.81
N ALA A 137 -5.54 -1.11 -8.56
CA ALA A 137 -4.65 -1.38 -7.46
C ALA A 137 -4.16 -2.83 -7.53
N SER A 138 -2.94 -3.06 -7.06
CA SER A 138 -2.42 -4.42 -6.85
C SER A 138 -2.98 -4.98 -5.55
N ILE A 139 -4.31 -4.91 -5.42
CA ILE A 139 -4.98 -5.56 -4.32
C ILE A 139 -4.69 -7.04 -4.52
N LEU A 140 -4.08 -7.64 -3.50
CA LEU A 140 -4.07 -9.09 -3.30
C LEU A 140 -5.51 -9.55 -3.01
N THR A 141 -6.45 -9.17 -3.86
CA THR A 141 -7.77 -9.73 -3.90
C THR A 141 -7.53 -11.11 -4.45
N ALA A 142 -7.79 -12.10 -3.60
CA ALA A 142 -7.99 -13.48 -3.95
C ALA A 142 -8.70 -13.65 -5.30
N THR A 143 -7.91 -13.66 -6.36
CA THR A 143 -8.34 -13.96 -7.74
C THR A 143 -8.18 -15.45 -7.97
N GLY A 144 -8.52 -16.24 -6.95
CA GLY A 144 -8.43 -17.69 -6.92
C GLY A 144 -9.51 -18.26 -6.03
N GLU A 145 -9.89 -19.50 -6.29
CA GLU A 145 -10.81 -20.26 -5.45
C GLU A 145 -10.15 -20.50 -4.08
N SER A 146 -10.85 -20.17 -2.99
CA SER A 146 -10.36 -20.47 -1.65
C SER A 146 -10.35 -21.98 -1.46
N LEU A 147 -9.24 -22.53 -0.97
CA LEU A 147 -9.11 -23.96 -0.69
C LEU A 147 -10.11 -24.41 0.39
N VAL A 148 -10.24 -23.59 1.43
CA VAL A 148 -11.18 -23.80 2.53
C VAL A 148 -11.55 -22.47 3.15
N THR A 149 -12.80 -22.37 3.60
CA THR A 149 -13.29 -21.23 4.36
C THR A 149 -13.78 -21.71 5.72
N PHE A 150 -13.23 -21.14 6.78
CA PHE A 150 -13.70 -21.32 8.14
C PHE A 150 -14.50 -20.08 8.55
N GLN A 151 -15.78 -20.26 8.85
CA GLN A 151 -16.66 -19.15 9.18
C GLN A 151 -16.77 -18.94 10.70
N GLU A 152 -16.99 -17.68 11.09
CA GLU A 152 -17.26 -17.26 12.46
C GLU A 152 -16.23 -17.72 13.51
N LEU A 153 -14.96 -17.82 13.14
CA LEU A 153 -13.90 -18.17 14.08
C LEU A 153 -13.73 -17.07 15.13
N HIS A 154 -13.82 -17.47 16.40
CA HIS A 154 -13.66 -16.55 17.51
C HIS A 154 -12.19 -16.30 17.78
N CYS A 155 -11.69 -15.14 17.36
CA CYS A 155 -10.33 -14.71 17.61
C CYS A 155 -10.25 -14.04 18.98
N LEU A 156 -9.73 -14.78 19.96
CA LEU A 156 -9.53 -14.39 21.35
C LEU A 156 -8.11 -13.85 21.54
N THR A 157 -7.72 -12.79 20.83
CA THR A 157 -6.54 -12.03 21.25
C THR A 157 -7.00 -10.84 22.06
N PRO A 158 -6.66 -10.79 23.34
CA PRO A 158 -7.26 -9.80 24.19
C PRO A 158 -6.49 -8.46 24.13
N ARG A 159 -7.20 -7.33 24.25
CA ARG A 159 -6.62 -5.97 24.44
C ARG A 159 -5.78 -5.94 25.73
N TRP A 160 -4.51 -6.35 25.71
CA TRP A 160 -3.78 -6.56 26.97
C TRP A 160 -2.92 -5.37 27.38
N GLY A 161 -3.51 -4.58 28.28
CA GLY A 161 -2.82 -3.75 29.27
C GLY A 161 -2.47 -4.51 30.56
N HIS A 162 -2.24 -5.83 30.55
CA HIS A 162 -1.85 -6.54 31.76
C HIS A 162 -0.73 -7.56 31.51
N LYS A 163 0.51 -7.21 31.85
CA LYS A 163 1.70 -8.08 31.91
C LYS A 163 1.42 -9.59 32.10
N LEU A 164 1.53 -10.37 31.02
CA LEU A 164 2.04 -11.74 31.05
C LEU A 164 3.13 -11.81 29.97
N VAL A 165 4.36 -11.97 30.47
CA VAL A 165 5.64 -12.27 29.81
C VAL A 165 5.66 -12.19 28.28
N ALA A 166 6.41 -11.21 27.79
CA ALA A 166 6.62 -10.85 26.40
C ALA A 166 7.11 -12.01 25.52
N TYR A 167 6.32 -12.32 24.48
CA TYR A 167 6.85 -12.46 23.13
C TYR A 167 6.11 -11.48 22.22
N LYS A 168 6.91 -10.69 21.52
CA LYS A 168 6.60 -9.47 20.80
C LYS A 168 5.56 -9.74 19.69
N LYS A 169 4.55 -8.86 19.59
CA LYS A 169 3.65 -8.62 18.43
C LYS A 169 2.98 -9.89 17.82
N VAL A 170 1.93 -10.38 18.49
CA VAL A 170 0.97 -11.36 17.94
C VAL A 170 -0.13 -10.60 17.20
N LEU A 171 -0.63 -11.14 16.08
CA LEU A 171 -1.71 -10.52 15.30
C LEU A 171 -2.97 -10.34 16.15
N CYS A 172 -3.31 -9.06 16.42
CA CYS A 172 -4.42 -8.66 17.28
C CYS A 172 -5.74 -8.62 16.51
N CYS A 173 -6.29 -9.77 16.12
CA CYS A 173 -7.67 -9.85 15.66
C CYS A 173 -8.57 -10.13 16.87
N SER A 174 -9.26 -9.10 17.38
CA SER A 174 -10.28 -9.25 18.41
C SER A 174 -11.65 -9.28 17.75
N GLY A 175 -12.35 -10.42 17.80
CA GLY A 175 -13.70 -10.54 17.26
C GLY A 175 -13.94 -11.84 16.51
N ARG A 176 -15.02 -11.89 15.74
CA ARG A 176 -15.34 -13.00 14.84
C ARG A 176 -14.82 -12.68 13.45
N TYR A 177 -14.09 -13.62 12.87
CA TYR A 177 -13.51 -13.52 11.54
C TYR A 177 -13.81 -14.78 10.74
N ASP A 178 -14.06 -14.59 9.45
CA ASP A 178 -14.06 -15.68 8.48
C ASP A 178 -12.64 -15.84 7.93
N ILE A 179 -12.04 -17.01 8.08
CA ILE A 179 -10.70 -17.30 7.59
C ILE A 179 -10.80 -18.07 6.28
N LYS A 180 -10.40 -17.43 5.19
CA LYS A 180 -10.27 -18.05 3.86
C LYS A 180 -8.82 -18.43 3.61
N CYS A 181 -8.57 -19.68 3.27
CA CYS A 181 -7.22 -20.17 3.01
C CYS A 181 -6.98 -20.22 1.50
N TYR A 182 -5.92 -19.58 1.04
CA TYR A 182 -5.41 -19.67 -0.32
C TYR A 182 -4.03 -20.35 -0.31
N PRO A 183 -3.53 -20.85 -1.46
CA PRO A 183 -2.23 -21.51 -1.51
C PRO A 183 -1.06 -20.64 -1.01
N THR A 184 -1.13 -19.33 -1.24
CA THR A 184 -0.02 -18.40 -0.94
C THR A 184 -0.29 -17.48 0.25
N PHE A 185 -1.54 -17.31 0.67
CA PHE A 185 -1.90 -16.44 1.80
C PHE A 185 -3.18 -16.90 2.51
N LEU A 186 -3.35 -16.49 3.76
CA LEU A 186 -4.55 -16.64 4.57
C LEU A 186 -5.25 -15.28 4.66
N GLN A 187 -6.53 -15.23 4.35
CA GLN A 187 -7.34 -14.02 4.45
C GLN A 187 -8.26 -14.10 5.65
N LEU A 188 -8.15 -13.15 6.57
CA LEU A 188 -9.05 -12.97 7.70
C LEU A 188 -10.03 -11.86 7.35
N HIS A 189 -11.28 -12.24 7.08
CA HIS A 189 -12.37 -11.33 6.76
C HIS A 189 -13.18 -11.03 8.03
N GLY A 190 -13.09 -9.80 8.51
CA GLY A 190 -13.86 -9.32 9.66
C GLY A 190 -14.82 -8.21 9.28
N LYS A 191 -15.80 -7.94 10.14
CA LYS A 191 -16.79 -6.88 9.91
C LYS A 191 -16.16 -5.48 9.75
N SER A 192 -15.06 -5.23 10.45
CA SER A 192 -14.40 -3.92 10.47
C SER A 192 -13.02 -3.91 9.82
N PHE A 193 -12.34 -5.05 9.77
CA PHE A 193 -10.96 -5.13 9.31
C PHE A 193 -10.77 -6.41 8.52
N ASN A 194 -10.02 -6.30 7.43
CA ASN A 194 -9.61 -7.43 6.61
C ASN A 194 -8.09 -7.52 6.66
N PHE A 195 -7.56 -8.71 6.90
CA PHE A 195 -6.12 -8.96 6.92
C PHE A 195 -5.78 -10.05 5.93
N ASN A 196 -4.68 -9.89 5.21
CA ASN A 196 -4.09 -10.92 4.38
C ASN A 196 -2.72 -11.26 4.96
N ILE A 197 -2.55 -12.50 5.42
CA ILE A 197 -1.31 -13.04 5.98
C ILE A 197 -0.66 -13.93 4.92
N PRO A 198 0.48 -13.55 4.33
CA PRO A 198 1.23 -14.45 3.46
C PRO A 198 1.62 -15.73 4.21
N VAL A 199 1.53 -16.90 3.57
CA VAL A 199 1.94 -18.16 4.20
C VAL A 199 3.43 -18.14 4.53
N GLU A 200 4.24 -17.46 3.71
CA GLU A 200 5.68 -17.28 3.93
C GLU A 200 6.02 -16.47 5.19
N SER A 201 5.09 -15.64 5.68
CA SER A 201 5.33 -14.83 6.87
C SER A 201 5.03 -15.61 8.16
N VAL A 202 4.29 -16.72 8.09
CA VAL A 202 4.01 -17.61 9.22
C VAL A 202 5.27 -18.38 9.63
N LEU A 203 5.78 -18.08 10.83
CA LEU A 203 6.96 -18.73 11.39
C LEU A 203 6.65 -20.03 12.11
N ARG A 204 5.62 -20.02 12.97
CA ARG A 204 5.28 -21.12 13.87
C ARG A 204 3.79 -21.17 14.15
N LEU A 205 3.27 -22.37 14.29
CA LEU A 205 1.90 -22.65 14.69
C LEU A 205 1.94 -23.41 16.01
N PHE A 206 1.13 -22.97 16.96
CA PHE A 206 1.00 -23.62 18.27
C PHE A 206 -0.45 -24.02 18.51
N LEU A 207 -0.63 -25.25 18.99
CA LEU A 207 -1.90 -25.75 19.47
C LEU A 207 -1.79 -25.96 20.98
N LEU A 208 -2.55 -25.18 21.74
CA LEU A 208 -2.51 -25.17 23.19
C LEU A 208 -3.84 -25.69 23.74
N PRO A 209 -3.87 -26.85 24.43
CA PRO A 209 -5.08 -27.32 25.07
C PRO A 209 -5.44 -26.42 26.26
N HIS A 210 -6.72 -26.09 26.42
CA HIS A 210 -7.22 -25.41 27.62
C HIS A 210 -7.27 -26.40 28.80
N MET A 211 -7.09 -25.92 30.03
CA MET A 211 -7.06 -26.77 31.23
C MET A 211 -8.36 -27.56 31.47
N ASP A 212 -9.50 -27.02 31.01
CA ASP A 212 -10.82 -27.69 31.07
C ASP A 212 -10.98 -28.79 29.99
N GLY A 213 -10.04 -28.94 29.05
CA GLY A 213 -10.09 -29.94 27.98
C GLY A 213 -11.15 -29.71 26.90
N ARG A 214 -12.05 -28.73 27.08
CA ARG A 214 -13.16 -28.42 26.15
C ARG A 214 -12.77 -27.52 24.99
N HIS A 215 -11.71 -26.73 25.16
CA HIS A 215 -11.25 -25.77 24.17
C HIS A 215 -9.79 -26.00 23.83
N HIS A 216 -9.42 -25.69 22.60
CA HIS A 216 -8.04 -25.60 22.17
C HIS A 216 -7.80 -24.18 21.66
N PHE A 217 -6.68 -23.57 22.05
CA PHE A 217 -6.22 -22.34 21.46
C PHE A 217 -5.28 -22.65 20.31
N PHE A 218 -5.49 -21.99 19.19
CA PHE A 218 -4.60 -22.04 18.05
C PHE A 218 -3.90 -20.68 17.93
N VAL A 219 -2.58 -20.67 18.02
CA VAL A 219 -1.77 -19.44 18.02
C VAL A 219 -0.85 -19.46 16.80
N VAL A 220 -0.93 -18.39 16.01
CA VAL A 220 -0.11 -18.17 14.82
C VAL A 220 0.95 -17.12 15.12
N SER A 221 2.22 -17.45 14.87
CA SER A 221 3.35 -16.53 14.94
C SER A 221 3.75 -16.12 13.52
N ASP A 222 3.88 -14.82 13.28
CA ASP A 222 4.09 -14.24 11.95
C ASP A 222 5.16 -13.12 11.99
N THR A 223 5.99 -12.99 10.95
CA THR A 223 6.97 -11.90 10.75
C THR A 223 6.38 -10.59 10.23
N SER A 224 5.23 -10.60 9.55
CA SER A 224 4.62 -9.42 8.92
C SER A 224 4.30 -8.29 9.90
N LEU A 225 4.28 -8.60 11.20
CA LEU A 225 4.04 -7.65 12.29
C LEU A 225 5.31 -7.09 12.90
N PHE A 226 6.50 -7.56 12.52
CA PHE A 226 7.77 -7.14 13.10
C PHE A 226 8.40 -5.91 12.44
N GLY A 227 7.75 -5.32 11.43
CA GLY A 227 8.02 -3.97 10.93
C GLY A 227 7.47 -2.87 11.83
#